data_AF-A0A3B8UAB0-F1
#
_entry.id   AF-A0A3B8UAB0-F1
#
_cell.length_a   1.000
_cell.length_b   1.000
_cell.length_c   1.000
_cell.angle_alpha   90.00
_cell.angle_beta   90.00
_cell.angle_gamma   90.00
#
_symmetry.space_group_name_H-M   'P 1'
#
loop_
_entity.id
_entity.type
_entity.pdbx_description
1 polymer ?
#
loop_
_entity_poly.entity_id
_entity_poly.type
_entity_poly.pdbx_seq_one_letter_code
_entity_poly.pdbx_strand_id
1 'polypeptide(L)' 'MEACTGGASASLSLYPAFANPNQCTPGFSIRIKALKRHAISLFELLKDFSEGIDLTDEKRLREWLLQHATEQQHRF' A
#
# COMPACT_ATOMS: atom_id res chain seq x y z
N MET A 1 -13.41 -6.81 -2.84
CA MET A 1 -12.70 -5.51 -2.89
C MET A 1 -13.34 -4.52 -3.87
N GLU A 2 -13.57 -4.88 -5.14
CA GLU A 2 -13.97 -3.92 -6.18
C GLU A 2 -15.37 -3.29 -6.05
N ALA A 3 -16.30 -3.88 -5.31
CA ALA A 3 -17.67 -3.35 -5.23
C ALA A 3 -17.81 -2.08 -4.35
N CYS A 4 -16.87 -1.84 -3.43
CA CYS A 4 -17.00 -0.80 -2.39
C CYS A 4 -15.86 0.23 -2.38
N THR A 5 -14.74 -0.05 -3.06
CA THR A 5 -13.56 0.84 -3.10
C THR A 5 -13.27 1.30 -4.53
N GLY A 6 -13.00 2.58 -4.72
CA GLY A 6 -12.51 3.15 -5.98
C GLY A 6 -10.99 3.02 -6.17
N GLY A 7 -10.33 2.20 -5.34
CA GLY A 7 -8.89 1.96 -5.35
C GLY A 7 -8.26 2.05 -3.97
N ALA A 8 -7.24 1.23 -3.75
CA ALA A 8 -6.39 1.23 -2.57
C ALA A 8 -4.93 1.31 -3.01
N SER A 9 -4.13 2.11 -2.31
CA SER A 9 -2.68 2.19 -2.52
C SER A 9 -1.94 2.28 -1.20
N ALA A 10 -0.74 1.72 -1.17
CA ALA A 10 0.22 1.89 -0.09
C ALA A 10 1.44 2.61 -0.64
N SER A 11 2.02 3.52 0.15
CA SER A 11 3.20 4.29 -0.28
C SER A 11 4.14 4.56 0.87
N LEU A 12 5.43 4.51 0.56
CA LEU A 12 6.51 4.97 1.44
C LEU A 12 6.89 6.39 1.01
N SER A 13 7.07 7.28 1.98
CA SER A 13 7.52 8.65 1.78
C SER A 13 8.70 8.93 2.70
N LEU A 14 9.63 9.76 2.25
CA LEU A 14 10.79 10.18 3.02
C LEU A 14 10.68 11.67 3.30
N TYR A 15 10.72 12.04 4.58
CA TYR A 15 10.65 13.43 5.03
C TYR A 15 12.03 13.85 5.57
N PRO A 16 12.89 14.44 4.72
CA PRO A 16 14.19 14.96 5.17
C PRO A 16 13.96 16.12 6.14
N ALA A 17 14.67 16.10 7.28
CA ALA A 17 14.56 17.16 8.27
C ALA A 17 15.27 18.42 7.79
N PHE A 18 14.59 19.57 7.88
CA PHE A 18 15.18 20.85 7.49
C PHE A 18 16.40 21.23 8.35
N ALA A 19 16.40 20.87 9.63
CA ALA A 19 17.43 21.28 10.59
C ALA A 19 18.69 20.40 10.59
N ASN A 20 18.61 19.15 10.13
CA ASN A 20 19.73 18.21 10.13
C ASN A 20 19.73 17.40 8.82
N PRO A 21 20.71 17.62 7.92
CA PRO A 21 20.81 16.91 6.65
C PRO A 21 20.96 15.38 6.79
N ASN A 22 21.40 14.90 7.95
CA ASN A 22 21.57 13.47 8.22
C ASN A 22 20.33 12.83 8.85
N GLN A 23 19.24 13.59 9.04
CA GLN A 23 18.01 13.10 9.63
C GLN A 23 16.90 13.03 8.58
N CYS A 24 16.31 11.85 8.43
CA CYS A 24 15.17 11.60 7.56
C CYS A 24 14.13 10.79 8.32
N THR A 25 12.87 11.23 8.29
CA THR A 25 11.77 10.49 8.90
C THR A 25 11.02 9.75 7.80
N PRO A 26 11.05 8.40 7.76
CA PRO A 26 10.22 7.67 6.84
C PRO A 26 8.76 7.71 7.30
N GLY A 27 7.84 7.83 6.36
CA GLY A 27 6.41 7.68 6.59
C GLY A 27 5.86 6.57 5.70
N PHE A 28 5.02 5.73 6.28
CA PHE A 28 4.23 4.75 5.55
C PHE A 28 2.77 5.19 5.58
N SER A 29 2.11 5.17 4.42
CA SER A 29 0.70 5.54 4.32
C SER A 29 -0.08 4.56 3.46
N ILE A 30 -1.28 4.25 3.92
CA ILE A 30 -2.28 3.48 3.19
C ILE A 30 -3.41 4.45 2.86
N ARG A 31 -3.78 4.52 1.58
CA ARG A 31 -4.86 5.36 1.09
C ARG A 31 -5.88 4.50 0.39
N ILE A 32 -7.13 4.58 0.86
CA ILE A 32 -8.24 3.88 0.24
C ILE A 32 -9.34 4.90 -0.09
N LYS A 33 -9.85 4.85 -1.31
CA LYS A 33 -10.94 5.71 -1.77
C LYS A 33 -12.24 4.90 -1.78
N ALA A 34 -13.31 5.44 -1.20
CA ALA A 34 -14.64 4.85 -1.27
C ALA A 34 -15.71 5.94 -1.30
N LEU A 35 -16.90 5.58 -1.79
CA LEU A 35 -18.07 6.43 -1.69
C LEU A 35 -18.62 6.39 -0.26
N LYS A 36 -19.18 7.51 0.21
CA LYS A 36 -19.64 7.66 1.61
C LYS A 36 -20.56 6.53 2.08
N ARG A 37 -21.44 6.02 1.21
CA ARG A 37 -22.36 4.90 1.50
C ARG A 37 -21.65 3.57 1.83
N HIS A 38 -20.37 3.43 1.47
CA HIS A 38 -19.55 2.25 1.71
C HIS A 38 -18.53 2.47 2.85
N ALA A 39 -18.70 3.51 3.67
CA ALA A 39 -17.77 3.83 4.76
C ALA A 39 -17.60 2.67 5.76
N ILE A 40 -18.67 1.94 6.08
CA ILE A 40 -18.60 0.80 7.01
C ILE A 40 -17.71 -0.31 6.41
N SER A 41 -17.97 -0.70 5.16
CA SER A 41 -17.18 -1.71 4.46
C SER A 41 -15.71 -1.29 4.25
N LEU A 42 -15.45 0.02 4.15
CA LEU A 42 -14.08 0.55 4.12
C LEU A 42 -13.34 0.26 5.44
N PHE A 43 -13.98 0.50 6.58
CA PHE A 43 -13.36 0.27 7.89
C PHE A 43 -13.15 -1.21 8.18
N GLU A 44 -14.09 -2.07 7.78
CA GLU A 44 -13.92 -3.53 7.85
C GLU A 44 -12.70 -3.97 7.02
N LEU A 45 -12.57 -3.45 5.80
CA LEU A 45 -11.44 -3.75 4.94
C LEU A 45 -10.10 -3.24 5.49
N LEU A 46 -10.10 -2.08 6.17
CA LEU A 46 -8.91 -1.58 6.86
C LEU A 46 -8.51 -2.48 8.04
N LYS A 47 -9.50 -3.01 8.77
CA LYS A 47 -9.25 -3.96 9.85
C LYS A 47 -8.64 -5.26 9.33
N ASP A 48 -9.24 -5.82 8.28
CA ASP A 48 -8.73 -7.04 7.62
C ASP A 48 -7.31 -6.82 7.09
N PHE A 49 -7.01 -5.63 6.53
CA PHE A 49 -5.66 -5.31 6.10
C PHE A 49 -4.66 -5.21 7.28
N SER A 50 -5.07 -4.74 8.45
CA SER A 50 -4.16 -4.66 9.60
C SER A 50 -3.91 -5.99 10.30
N GLU A 51 -4.87 -6.92 10.26
CA GLU A 51 -4.84 -8.15 11.08
C GLU A 51 -4.70 -9.43 10.23
N GLY A 52 -5.07 -9.39 8.95
CA GLY A 52 -5.26 -10.57 8.10
C GLY A 52 -4.27 -10.72 6.95
N ILE A 53 -3.11 -10.07 7.00
CA ILE A 53 -2.09 -10.22 5.95
C ILE A 53 -1.50 -11.63 6.03
N ASP A 54 -1.75 -12.42 4.98
CA ASP A 54 -1.07 -13.69 4.78
C ASP A 54 0.23 -13.49 4.00
N LEU A 55 1.36 -13.70 4.68
CA LEU A 55 2.71 -13.64 4.12
C LEU A 55 3.28 -15.03 3.81
N THR A 56 2.47 -16.09 3.95
CA THR A 56 2.91 -17.48 3.76
C THR A 56 2.70 -17.99 2.34
N ASP A 57 1.88 -17.30 1.54
CA ASP A 57 1.70 -17.60 0.10
C ASP A 57 2.90 -17.13 -0.73
N GLU A 58 3.95 -17.94 -0.72
CA GLU A 58 5.20 -17.70 -1.44
C GLU A 58 4.97 -17.53 -2.95
N LYS A 59 4.06 -18.31 -3.54
CA LYS A 59 3.79 -18.24 -4.97
C LYS A 59 3.24 -16.86 -5.33
N ARG A 60 2.26 -16.38 -4.57
CA ARG A 60 1.66 -15.06 -4.80
C ARG A 60 2.66 -13.93 -4.62
N LEU A 61 3.52 -14.02 -3.59
CA LEU A 61 4.57 -13.04 -3.36
C LEU A 61 5.59 -12.99 -4.51
N ARG A 62 6.01 -14.16 -5.03
CA ARG A 62 6.92 -14.24 -6.18
C ARG A 62 6.31 -13.64 -7.45
N GLU A 63 5.06 -13.97 -7.75
CA GLU A 63 4.34 -13.39 -8.90
C GLU A 63 4.28 -11.87 -8.81
N TRP A 64 3.95 -11.34 -7.63
CA TRP A 64 3.88 -9.90 -7.39
C TRP A 64 5.24 -9.22 -7.57
N LEU A 65 6.32 -9.79 -7.02
CA LEU A 65 7.68 -9.26 -7.18
C LEU A 65 8.12 -9.24 -8.65
N LEU A 66 7.81 -10.29 -9.42
CA LEU A 66 8.14 -10.36 -10.85
C LEU A 66 7.41 -9.27 -11.65
N GLN A 67 6.15 -8.99 -11.33
CA GLN A 67 5.40 -7.91 -11.98
C GLN A 67 6.11 -6.56 -11.78
N HIS A 68 6.49 -6.24 -10.55
CA HIS A 68 7.23 -5.00 -10.25
C HIS A 68 8.60 -4.94 -10.92
N ALA A 69 9.33 -6.05 -10.94
CA ALA A 69 10.63 -6.12 -11.59
C ALA A 69 10.53 -5.83 -13.10
N THR A 70 9.54 -6.42 -13.78
CA THR A 70 9.29 -6.19 -15.21
C THR A 70 8.84 -4.75 -15.48
N GLU A 71 7.96 -4.19 -14.66
CA GLU A 71 7.54 -2.77 -14.76
C GLU A 71 8.73 -1.80 -14.65
N GLN A 72 9.71 -2.11 -13.79
CA GLN A 72 10.93 -1.30 -13.68
C GLN A 72 11.86 -1.47 -14.87
N GLN A 73 11.98 -2.67 -15.43
CA GLN A 73 12.80 -2.89 -16.64
C GLN A 73 12.28 -2.12 -17.85
N HIS A 74 10.96 -1.93 -17.99
CA HIS A 74 10.37 -1.14 -19.08
C HIS A 74 10.45 0.38 -18.87
N ARG A 75 10.87 0.84 -17.69
CA ARG A 75 11.02 2.27 -17.36
C ARG A 75 12.40 2.83 -17.73
N PHE A 76 13.35 1.98 -18.13
CA PHE A 76 14.70 2.33 -18.54
C PHE A 76 14.99 1.90 -19.98
#